data_AF-A0A523A632-F1
#
_entry.id   AF-A0A523A632-F1
#
_cell.length_a   1.000
_cell.length_b   1.000
_cell.length_c   1.000
_cell.angle_alpha   90.00
_cell.angle_beta   90.00
_cell.angle_gamma   90.00
#
_symmetry.space_group_name_H-M   'P 1'
#
loop_
_entity.id
_entity.type
_entity.pdbx_description
1 polymer ?
#
loop_
_entity_poly.entity_id
_entity_poly.type
_entity_poly.pdbx_seq_one_letter_code
_entity_poly.pdbx_strand_id
1 'polypeptide(L)'
;MSINNNPYELYKLLPKTNCGRCLLPSCLAFAAAVIRGHLRPDACPDLARETLLFAKRCEEPWRQLADEHGEDYFALLTMFGAQQVEPASKEREVDDARRIYTF
;
A
#
# COMPACT_ATOMS: atom_id res chain seq x y z
N MET A 1 -1.01 15.47 3.39
CA MET A 1 -0.77 14.61 2.22
C MET A 1 0.28 13.62 2.65
N SER A 2 0.01 12.32 2.70
CA SER A 2 1.08 11.36 3.05
C SER A 2 1.04 10.12 2.17
N ILE A 3 1.07 10.34 0.85
CA ILE A 3 2.01 9.51 0.10
C ILE A 3 3.35 10.03 0.59
N ASN A 4 4.15 9.19 1.24
CA ASN A 4 5.48 9.58 1.72
C ASN A 4 6.24 10.31 0.60
N ASN A 5 7.23 11.12 0.96
CA ASN A 5 8.08 11.86 0.02
C ASN A 5 8.91 10.95 -0.92
N ASN A 6 8.52 9.69 -1.06
CA ASN A 6 9.06 8.66 -1.91
C ASN A 6 8.14 8.45 -3.14
N PRO A 7 8.60 8.78 -4.36
CA PRO A 7 7.88 8.51 -5.62
C PRO A 7 7.45 7.06 -5.81
N TYR A 8 8.20 6.11 -5.25
CA TYR A 8 7.89 4.69 -5.36
C TYR A 8 6.55 4.32 -4.67
N GLU A 9 6.21 5.01 -3.58
CA GLU A 9 4.95 4.75 -2.85
C GLU A 9 3.72 5.09 -3.69
N LEU A 10 3.73 6.24 -4.38
CA LEU A 10 2.68 6.56 -5.34
C LEU A 10 2.71 5.63 -6.56
N TYR A 11 3.90 5.29 -7.06
CA TYR A 11 4.03 4.39 -8.20
C TYR A 11 3.34 3.04 -7.98
N LYS A 12 3.36 2.49 -6.76
CA LYS A 12 2.66 1.24 -6.41
C LYS A 12 1.14 1.32 -6.66
N LEU A 13 0.54 2.51 -6.49
CA LEU A 13 -0.89 2.76 -6.65
C LEU A 13 -1.29 3.10 -8.10
N LEU A 14 -0.33 3.40 -8.98
CA LEU A 14 -0.61 3.75 -10.37
C LEU A 14 -0.95 2.50 -11.20
N PRO A 15 -1.65 2.68 -12.35
CA PRO A 15 -1.97 1.59 -13.28
C PRO A 15 -0.75 0.92 -13.93
N LYS A 16 0.45 1.54 -13.86
CA LYS A 16 1.73 1.02 -14.40
C LYS A 16 1.71 0.73 -15.92
N THR A 17 0.82 1.38 -16.66
CA THR A 17 0.70 1.20 -18.12
C THR A 17 1.72 2.01 -18.91
N ASN A 18 2.37 3.01 -18.29
CA ASN A 18 3.25 3.99 -18.97
C ASN A 18 2.60 4.62 -20.22
N CYS A 19 1.28 4.82 -20.20
CA CYS A 19 0.49 5.22 -21.37
C CYS A 19 0.80 6.61 -21.95
N GLY A 20 1.55 7.45 -21.22
CA GLY A 20 1.92 8.81 -21.67
C GLY A 20 0.78 9.82 -21.74
N ARG A 21 -0.47 9.45 -21.39
CA ARG A 21 -1.64 10.34 -21.45
C ARG A 21 -1.62 11.51 -20.46
N CYS A 22 -0.75 11.45 -19.45
CA CYS A 22 -0.44 12.56 -18.54
C CYS A 22 0.80 13.38 -18.98
N LEU A 23 1.25 13.20 -20.22
CA LEU A 23 2.40 13.89 -20.83
C LEU A 23 3.75 13.63 -20.14
N LEU A 24 3.86 12.53 -19.41
CA LEU A 24 5.11 12.09 -18.78
C LEU A 24 5.57 10.73 -19.32
N PRO A 25 6.89 10.48 -19.40
CA PRO A 25 7.45 9.33 -20.11
C PRO A 25 7.22 7.99 -19.41
N SER A 26 6.86 7.99 -18.12
CA SER A 26 6.54 6.78 -17.36
C SER A 26 5.65 7.09 -16.17
N CYS A 27 4.97 6.06 -15.64
CA CYS A 27 4.23 6.16 -14.38
C CYS A 27 5.14 6.53 -13.21
N LEU A 28 6.40 6.09 -13.20
CA LEU A 28 7.36 6.49 -12.17
C LEU A 28 7.75 7.97 -12.30
N ALA A 29 7.93 8.48 -13.52
CA ALA A 29 8.16 9.91 -13.76
C ALA A 29 6.95 10.75 -13.32
N PHE A 30 5.73 10.26 -13.58
CA PHE A 30 4.50 10.84 -13.04
C PHE A 30 4.50 10.89 -11.51
N ALA A 31 4.79 9.77 -10.86
CA ALA A 31 4.85 9.72 -9.41
C ALA A 31 5.87 10.73 -8.84
N ALA A 32 7.05 10.84 -9.44
CA ALA A 32 8.07 11.79 -9.03
C ALA A 32 7.66 13.26 -9.27
N ALA A 33 6.93 13.56 -10.34
CA ALA A 33 6.39 14.90 -10.58
C ALA A 33 5.32 15.28 -9.54
N VAL A 34 4.47 14.33 -9.14
CA VAL A 34 3.46 14.54 -8.11
C VAL A 34 4.09 14.76 -6.73
N ILE A 35 5.07 13.93 -6.34
CA ILE A 35 5.80 14.11 -5.07
C ILE A 35 6.50 15.46 -4.99
N ARG A 36 7.09 15.94 -6.10
CA ARG A 36 7.71 17.27 -6.18
C ARG A 36 6.69 18.42 -6.23
N GLY A 37 5.39 18.14 -6.25
CA GLY A 37 4.33 19.14 -6.33
C GLY A 37 4.15 19.78 -7.71
N HIS A 38 4.79 19.25 -8.76
CA HIS A 38 4.62 19.75 -10.13
C HIS A 38 3.32 19.30 -10.78
N LEU A 39 2.75 18.19 -10.32
CA LEU A 39 1.47 17.65 -10.78
C LEU A 39 0.62 17.24 -9.58
N ARG A 40 -0.69 17.17 -9.81
CA ARG A 40 -1.61 16.57 -8.85
C ARG A 40 -1.87 15.10 -9.22
N PRO A 41 -2.20 14.22 -8.25
CA PRO A 41 -2.50 12.81 -8.53
C PRO A 41 -3.61 12.60 -9.57
N ASP A 42 -4.62 13.48 -9.58
CA ASP A 42 -5.75 13.48 -10.53
C ASP A 42 -5.37 13.86 -11.97
N ALA A 43 -4.11 14.22 -12.23
CA ALA A 43 -3.61 14.43 -13.59
C ALA A 43 -3.37 13.11 -14.37
N CYS A 44 -3.39 11.96 -13.71
CA CYS A 44 -3.39 10.67 -14.39
C CYS A 44 -4.85 10.28 -14.73
N PRO A 45 -5.23 10.20 -16.02
CA PRO A 45 -6.62 9.93 -16.41
C PRO A 45 -7.10 8.51 -16.06
N ASP A 46 -6.15 7.60 -15.81
CA ASP A 46 -6.41 6.19 -15.49
C ASP A 46 -6.35 5.90 -13.99
N LEU A 47 -5.97 6.90 -13.17
CA LEU A 47 -5.88 6.71 -11.73
C LEU A 47 -7.27 6.87 -11.10
N ALA A 48 -7.83 5.75 -10.63
CA ALA A 48 -9.08 5.75 -9.89
C ALA A 48 -8.93 6.53 -8.58
N ARG A 49 -9.88 7.43 -8.31
CA ARG A 49 -9.89 8.25 -7.09
C ARG A 49 -10.06 7.39 -5.84
N GLU A 50 -10.82 6.32 -5.97
CA GLU A 50 -11.10 5.33 -4.94
C GLU A 50 -9.81 4.67 -4.47
N THR A 51 -8.86 4.37 -5.36
CA THR A 51 -7.55 3.79 -5.02
C THR A 51 -6.78 4.68 -4.04
N LEU A 52 -6.74 5.99 -4.29
CA LEU A 52 -6.05 6.93 -3.41
C LEU A 52 -6.76 7.10 -2.06
N LEU A 53 -8.10 7.05 -2.06
CA LEU A 53 -8.88 7.15 -0.84
C LEU A 53 -8.75 5.89 0.01
N PHE A 54 -8.80 4.71 -0.60
CA PHE A 54 -8.64 3.43 0.08
C PHE A 54 -7.25 3.31 0.70
N ALA A 55 -6.20 3.63 -0.05
CA ALA A 55 -4.83 3.63 0.48
C ALA A 55 -4.68 4.53 1.73
N LYS A 56 -5.27 5.73 1.70
CA LYS A 56 -5.18 6.69 2.82
C LYS A 56 -6.11 6.42 4.00
N ARG A 57 -7.32 5.95 3.74
CA ARG A 57 -8.38 5.83 4.77
C ARG A 57 -8.51 4.42 5.32
N CYS A 58 -8.02 3.42 4.58
CA CYS A 58 -8.08 2.02 4.97
C CYS A 58 -6.65 1.51 5.22
N GLU A 59 -5.83 1.34 4.17
CA GLU A 59 -4.54 0.65 4.33
C GLU A 59 -3.58 1.34 5.32
N GLU A 60 -3.44 2.66 5.23
CA GLU A 60 -2.49 3.40 6.06
C GLU A 60 -2.83 3.38 7.57
N PRO A 61 -4.07 3.65 8.02
CA PRO A 61 -4.47 3.45 9.42
C PRO A 61 -4.30 2.02 9.92
N TRP A 62 -4.66 1.02 9.10
CA TRP A 62 -4.49 -0.39 9.47
C TRP A 62 -3.01 -0.79 9.60
N ARG A 63 -2.15 -0.26 8.72
CA ARG A 63 -0.69 -0.44 8.84
C ARG A 63 -0.14 0.20 10.10
N GLN A 64 -0.55 1.43 10.42
CA GLN A 64 -0.16 2.11 11.66
C GLN A 64 -0.58 1.31 12.89
N LEU A 65 -1.81 0.78 12.90
CA LEU A 65 -2.30 -0.07 13.98
C LEU A 65 -1.47 -1.36 14.11
N ALA A 66 -1.11 -2.01 13.00
CA ALA A 66 -0.26 -3.19 13.03
C ALA A 66 1.16 -2.89 13.54
N ASP A 67 1.73 -1.75 13.15
CA ASP A 67 3.08 -1.32 13.53
C ASP A 67 3.14 -0.87 15.01
N GLU A 68 2.12 -0.16 15.50
CA GLU A 68 2.07 0.42 16.86
C GLU A 68 1.45 -0.55 17.90
N HIS A 69 0.49 -1.37 17.48
CA HIS A 69 -0.36 -2.19 18.34
C HIS A 69 -0.56 -3.60 17.78
N GLY A 70 0.54 -4.31 17.51
CA GLY A 70 0.52 -5.61 16.82
C GLY A 70 -0.41 -6.66 17.44
N GLU A 71 -0.42 -6.83 18.76
CA GLU A 71 -1.30 -7.81 19.43
C GLU A 71 -2.79 -7.45 19.28
N ASP A 72 -3.14 -6.16 19.40
CA ASP A 72 -4.53 -5.70 19.20
C ASP A 72 -4.95 -5.86 17.74
N TYR A 73 -4.04 -5.57 16.80
CA TYR A 73 -4.26 -5.82 15.38
C TYR A 73 -4.59 -7.30 15.11
N PHE A 74 -3.83 -8.24 15.66
CA PHE A 74 -4.10 -9.67 15.48
C PHE A 74 -5.38 -10.14 16.19
N ALA A 75 -5.69 -9.59 17.35
CA ALA A 75 -6.97 -9.84 18.04
C ALA A 75 -8.16 -9.37 17.19
N LEU A 76 -8.07 -8.19 16.56
CA LEU A 76 -9.08 -7.68 15.64
C LEU A 76 -9.24 -8.58 14.42
N LEU A 77 -8.15 -9.03 13.78
CA LEU A 77 -8.22 -9.97 12.66
C LEU A 77 -9.02 -11.22 13.05
N THR A 78 -8.71 -11.78 14.22
CA THR A 78 -9.41 -12.97 14.76
C THR A 78 -10.89 -12.68 15.01
N MET A 79 -11.23 -11.51 15.56
CA MET A 79 -12.61 -11.07 15.78
C MET A 79 -13.42 -10.99 14.47
N PHE A 80 -12.76 -10.58 13.37
CA PHE A 80 -13.36 -10.52 12.04
C PHE A 80 -13.29 -11.85 11.26
N GLY A 81 -13.01 -12.96 11.95
CA GLY A 81 -13.06 -14.31 11.38
C GLY A 81 -11.76 -14.80 10.77
N ALA A 82 -10.66 -14.06 10.91
CA ALA A 82 -9.38 -14.52 10.40
C ALA A 82 -8.86 -15.72 11.22
N GLN A 83 -8.37 -16.75 10.54
CA GLN A 83 -7.75 -17.93 11.12
C GLN A 83 -6.25 -17.90 10.91
N GLN A 84 -5.48 -18.18 11.97
CA GLN A 84 -4.04 -18.35 11.86
C GLN A 84 -3.74 -19.62 11.05
N VAL A 85 -2.87 -19.50 10.06
CA VAL A 85 -2.40 -20.63 9.25
C VAL A 85 -0.91 -20.84 9.48
N GLU A 86 -0.51 -22.11 9.54
CA GLU A 86 0.90 -22.48 9.53
C GLU A 86 1.50 -22.17 8.14
N PRO A 87 2.72 -21.61 8.06
CA PRO A 87 3.37 -21.30 6.79
C PRO A 87 3.55 -22.56 5.93
N ALA A 88 3.31 -22.42 4.62
CA ALA A 88 3.28 -23.53 3.67
C ALA A 88 4.64 -24.23 3.40
N SER A 89 5.75 -23.69 3.91
CA SER A 89 7.08 -24.31 3.80
C SER A 89 7.92 -24.08 5.05
N LYS A 90 8.61 -25.13 5.50
CA LYS A 90 9.66 -25.08 6.53
C LYS A 90 10.91 -24.43 5.95
N GLU A 91 10.89 -23.13 5.66
CA GLU A 91 12.09 -22.40 5.24
C GLU A 91 12.61 -21.52 6.36
N ARG A 92 13.55 -22.14 7.10
CA ARG A 92 14.63 -21.55 7.90
C ARG A 92 14.25 -20.39 8.82
N GLU A 93 13.95 -20.79 10.06
CA GLU A 93 14.48 -20.25 11.34
C GLU A 93 15.49 -19.11 11.21
N VAL A 94 15.02 -17.91 10.87
CA VAL A 94 15.61 -16.63 11.27
C VAL A 94 14.45 -15.63 11.41
N ASP A 95 14.28 -15.17 12.64
CA ASP A 95 13.53 -13.99 13.06
C ASP A 95 12.01 -14.12 13.29
N ASP A 96 11.54 -13.38 14.30
CA ASP A 96 10.28 -13.44 15.04
C ASP A 96 9.01 -13.90 14.31
N ALA A 97 8.17 -14.63 15.06
CA ALA A 97 6.90 -15.25 14.69
C ALA A 97 6.05 -14.45 13.69
N ARG A 98 6.25 -14.68 12.39
CA ARG A 98 5.41 -14.10 11.35
C ARG A 98 4.07 -14.84 11.32
N ARG A 99 3.12 -14.38 12.14
CA ARG A 99 1.75 -14.92 12.18
C ARG A 99 1.06 -14.66 10.83
N ILE A 100 0.64 -15.71 10.14
CA ILE A 100 -0.07 -15.63 8.86
C ILE A 100 -1.55 -15.88 9.11
N TYR A 101 -2.43 -15.04 8.56
CA TYR A 101 -3.87 -15.14 8.72
C TYR A 101 -4.59 -15.23 7.37
N THR A 102 -5.70 -15.97 7.31
CA THR A 102 -6.66 -16.02 6.20
C THR A 102 -8.07 -15.71 6.70
N PHE A 103 -8.93 -15.12 5.87
CA PHE A 103 -10.35 -14.92 6.14
C PHE A 103 -11.19 -16.00 5.46
#